data_AF-A0A0C2ZWF7-F1
#
_entry.id   AF-A0A0C2ZWF7-F1
#
_cell.length_a   1.000
_cell.length_b   1.000
_cell.length_c   1.000
_cell.angle_alpha   90.00
_cell.angle_beta   90.00
_cell.angle_gamma   90.00
#
_symmetry.space_group_name_H-M   'P 1'
#
loop_
_entity.id
_entity.type
_entity.pdbx_description
1 polymer ?
#
loop_
_entity_poly.entity_id
_entity_poly.type
_entity_poly.pdbx_seq_one_letter_code
_entity_poly.pdbx_strand_id
1 'polypeptide(L)' 'MFVTIHKAPTAEQIAAFAMKPYDDDMYMNYRIDLSALDKAKQTKLFAEFGINAEKALAKGHVTLTYTTEI' A
#
# COMPACT_ATOMS: atom_id res chain seq x y z
N MET A 1 -5.25 1.03 6.87
CA MET A 1 -5.73 2.34 6.33
C MET A 1 -5.94 2.19 4.83
N PHE A 2 -7.00 2.73 4.24
CA PHE A 2 -7.22 2.68 2.79
C PHE A 2 -6.61 3.91 2.10
N VAL A 3 -5.91 3.67 0.99
CA VAL A 3 -5.26 4.71 0.18
C VAL A 3 -5.61 4.43 -1.27
N THR A 4 -6.35 5.35 -1.90
CA THR A 4 -6.68 5.23 -3.32
C THR A 4 -5.46 5.55 -4.15
N ILE A 5 -5.11 4.64 -5.07
CA ILE A 5 -4.02 4.82 -6.03
C ILE A 5 -4.58 4.82 -7.45
N HIS A 6 -4.09 5.72 -8.30
CA HIS A 6 -4.51 5.82 -9.71
C HIS A 6 -3.54 5.13 -10.68
N LYS A 7 -2.47 4.53 -10.16
CA LYS A 7 -1.52 3.72 -10.92
C LYS A 7 -1.30 2.42 -10.18
N ALA A 8 -1.44 1.30 -10.88
CA ALA A 8 -1.16 -0.01 -10.31
C ALA A 8 0.32 -0.05 -9.85
N PRO A 9 0.62 -0.68 -8.69
CA PRO A 9 2.00 -0.86 -8.26
C PRO A 9 2.75 -1.73 -9.26
N THR A 10 4.01 -1.40 -9.55
CA THR A 10 4.85 -2.25 -10.42
C THR A 10 5.26 -3.52 -9.69
N ALA A 11 5.65 -4.56 -10.42
CA ALA A 11 6.14 -5.82 -9.82
C ALA A 11 7.30 -5.58 -8.82
N GLU A 12 8.18 -4.62 -9.12
CA GLU A 12 9.26 -4.22 -8.23
C GLU A 12 8.75 -3.58 -6.93
N GLN A 13 7.72 -2.74 -7.00
CA GLN A 13 7.09 -2.15 -5.81
C GLN A 13 6.36 -3.21 -4.97
N ILE A 14 5.66 -4.13 -5.63
CA ILE A 14 4.97 -5.25 -4.97
C ILE A 14 5.99 -6.09 -4.19
N ALA A 15 7.13 -6.43 -4.80
CA ALA A 15 8.20 -7.17 -4.15
C ALA A 15 8.90 -6.36 -3.05
N ALA A 16 9.20 -5.08 -3.30
CA ALA A 16 9.91 -4.22 -2.36
C ALA A 16 9.13 -3.98 -1.05
N PHE A 17 7.81 -3.87 -1.16
CA PHE A 17 6.91 -3.60 -0.04
C PHE A 17 6.12 -4.83 0.43
N ALA A 18 6.46 -6.02 -0.06
CA ALA A 18 5.77 -7.27 0.25
C ALA A 18 4.24 -7.15 0.15
N MET A 19 3.78 -6.45 -0.90
CA MET A 19 2.35 -6.19 -1.11
C MET A 19 1.63 -7.51 -1.40
N LYS A 20 0.58 -7.79 -0.65
CA LYS A 20 -0.29 -8.94 -0.89
C LYS A 20 -1.57 -8.49 -1.58
N PRO A 21 -1.98 -9.11 -2.69
CA PRO A 21 -3.30 -8.85 -3.24
C PRO A 21 -4.34 -9.16 -2.17
N TYR A 22 -5.28 -8.24 -2.01
CA TYR A 22 -6.42 -8.36 -1.13
C TYR A 22 -7.64 -8.46 -2.04
N ASP A 23 -8.28 -9.62 -2.04
CA ASP A 23 -9.41 -9.90 -2.91
C ASP A 23 -10.63 -9.13 -2.42
N ASP A 24 -11.07 -8.17 -3.23
CA ASP A 24 -12.36 -7.51 -3.12
C ASP A 24 -12.89 -7.45 -4.56
N ASP A 25 -14.03 -8.09 -4.84
CA ASP A 25 -14.56 -8.39 -6.19
C ASP A 25 -14.68 -7.16 -7.13
N MET A 26 -14.63 -5.94 -6.59
CA MET A 26 -14.75 -4.68 -7.35
C MET A 26 -13.43 -3.93 -7.58
N TYR A 27 -12.35 -4.21 -6.82
CA TYR A 27 -11.12 -3.41 -6.87
C TYR A 27 -9.86 -4.26 -6.67
N MET A 28 -8.79 -3.91 -7.40
CA MET A 28 -7.47 -4.46 -7.11
C MET A 28 -6.91 -3.80 -5.84
N ASN A 29 -7.06 -4.47 -4.71
CA ASN A 29 -6.48 -4.00 -3.45
C ASN A 29 -5.14 -4.68 -3.18
N TYR A 30 -4.22 -3.93 -2.58
CA TYR A 30 -2.91 -4.43 -2.13
C TYR A 30 -2.73 -4.10 -0.66
N ARG A 31 -2.65 -5.12 0.19
CA ARG A 31 -2.38 -4.96 1.60
C ARG A 31 -0.87 -5.06 1.86
N ILE A 32 -0.36 -4.07 2.59
CA ILE A 32 1.01 -3.97 3.09
C ILE A 32 0.99 -4.00 4.60
N ASP A 33 1.69 -4.97 5.19
CA ASP A 33 1.89 -5.05 6.62
C ASP A 33 3.15 -4.25 7.01
N LEU A 34 2.98 -3.18 7.79
CA LEU A 34 4.09 -2.28 8.10
C LEU A 34 5.11 -2.94 9.03
N SER A 35 4.65 -3.86 9.88
CA SER A 35 5.52 -4.65 10.76
C SER A 35 6.47 -5.57 10.00
N ALA A 36 6.17 -5.92 8.75
CA ALA A 36 7.04 -6.72 7.88
C ALA A 36 8.06 -5.85 7.11
N LEU A 37 7.98 -4.52 7.23
CA LEU A 37 8.85 -3.58 6.54
C LEU A 37 9.80 -2.88 7.52
N ASP A 38 11.06 -2.73 7.10
CA ASP A 38 12.01 -1.88 7.80
C ASP A 38 11.59 -0.40 7.74
N LYS A 39 12.04 0.41 8.70
CA LYS A 39 11.74 1.85 8.75
C LYS A 39 12.06 2.57 7.44
N ALA A 40 13.15 2.21 6.76
CA ALA A 40 13.50 2.81 5.47
C ALA A 40 12.45 2.51 4.37
N LYS A 41 11.94 1.27 4.32
CA LYS A 41 10.88 0.87 3.38
C LYS A 41 9.55 1.51 3.73
N GLN A 42 9.22 1.64 5.01
CA GLN A 42 8.02 2.34 5.47
C GLN A 42 8.04 3.81 5.02
N THR A 43 9.14 4.54 5.27
CA THR A 43 9.29 5.93 4.83
C THR A 43 9.17 6.07 3.31
N LYS A 44 9.80 5.15 2.56
CA LYS A 44 9.71 5.15 1.10
C LYS A 44 8.27 4.90 0.62
N LEU A 45 7.57 3.91 1.19
CA LEU A 45 6.17 3.63 0.90
C LEU A 45 5.29 4.86 1.16
N PHE A 46 5.49 5.52 2.30
CA PHE A 46 4.71 6.71 2.66
C PHE A 46 4.96 7.87 1.71
N ALA A 47 6.20 8.07 1.28
CA ALA A 47 6.54 9.10 0.30
C ALA A 47 6.00 8.77 -1.11
N GLU A 48 6.14 7.52 -1.56
CA GLU A 48 5.71 7.10 -2.90
C GLU A 48 4.19 7.16 -3.08
N PHE A 49 3.42 6.80 -2.05
CA PHE A 49 1.96 6.72 -2.11
C PHE A 49 1.25 7.83 -1.32
N GLY A 50 1.98 8.85 -0.84
CA GLY A 50 1.41 9.99 -0.11
C GLY A 50 0.68 9.60 1.18
N ILE A 51 1.16 8.57 1.86
CA ILE A 51 0.48 7.98 3.03
C ILE A 51 0.86 8.76 4.28
N ASN A 52 -0.13 9.08 5.11
CA ASN A 52 0.13 9.65 6.43
C ASN A 52 0.74 8.58 7.37
N ALA A 53 2.00 8.77 7.74
CA ALA A 53 2.77 7.83 8.55
C ALA A 53 2.12 7.55 9.92
N GLU A 54 1.60 8.57 10.60
CA GLU A 54 0.99 8.42 11.94
C GLU A 54 -0.26 7.53 11.88
N LYS A 55 -1.14 7.77 10.90
CA LYS A 55 -2.35 6.96 10.70
C LYS A 55 -2.04 5.53 10.24
N ALA A 56 -1.01 5.38 9.41
CA ALA A 56 -0.57 4.07 8.92
C ALA A 56 0.01 3.23 10.06
N LEU A 57 0.93 3.81 10.85
CA LEU A 57 1.57 3.15 12.00
C LEU A 57 0.55 2.77 13.08
N ALA A 58 -0.43 3.64 13.36
CA ALA A 58 -1.49 3.34 14.34
C ALA A 58 -2.38 2.13 13.95
N LYS A 59 -2.52 1.84 12.65
CA LYS A 59 -3.29 0.68 12.14
C LYS A 59 -2.42 -0.56 11.93
N GLY A 60 -1.10 -0.42 11.87
CA GLY A 60 -0.14 -1.50 11.59
C GLY A 60 -0.11 -1.99 10.14
N HIS A 61 -1.03 -1.54 9.28
CA HIS A 61 -1.11 -1.94 7.88
C HIS A 61 -1.71 -0.83 6.98
N VAL A 62 -1.34 -0.88 5.71
CA VAL A 62 -1.85 -0.02 4.63
C VAL A 62 -2.51 -0.91 3.58
N THR A 63 -3.65 -0.47 3.07
CA THR A 63 -4.33 -1.09 1.93
C THR A 63 -4.36 -0.07 0.81
N LEU A 64 -3.66 -0.35 -0.29
CA LEU A 64 -3.73 0.45 -1.50
C LEU A 64 -4.87 -0.07 -2.37
N THR A 65 -5.83 0.78 -2.69
CA THR A 65 -6.98 0.44 -3.54
C THR A 65 -6.75 1.05 -4.92
N TYR A 66 -6.50 0.20 -5.92
CA TYR A 66 -6.35 0.66 -7.30
C TYR A 66 -7.74 0.82 -7.93
N THR A 67 -8.09 2.07 -8.24
CA THR A 67 -9.31 2.41 -8.96
C THR A 67 -8.94 2.89 -10.36
N THR A 68 -9.19 2.07 -11.38
CA THR A 68 -9.29 2.55 -12.75
C THR A 68 -10.63 3.25 -12.88
N GLU A 69 -10.66 4.57 -12.75
CA GLU A 69 -11.78 5.34 -13.29
C GLU A 69 -11.87 5.01 -14.79
N ILE A 70 -13.01 4.45 -15.21
CA ILE A 70 -13.34 4.13 -16.60
C ILE A 70 -13.76 5.41 -17.30
#